data_AF-A0A2V5THT4-F1
#
_entry.id   AF-A0A2V5THT4-F1
#
_cell.length_a   1.000
_cell.length_b   1.000
_cell.length_c   1.000
_cell.angle_alpha   90.00
_cell.angle_beta   90.00
_cell.angle_gamma   90.00
#
_symmetry.space_group_name_H-M   'P 1'
#
loop_
_entity.id
_entity.type
_entity.pdbx_description
1 polymer ?
#
loop_
_entity_poly.entity_id
_entity_poly.type
_entity_poly.pdbx_seq_one_letter_code
_entity_poly.pdbx_strand_id
1 'polypeptide(L)'
;MMKSSVLIIEDDDDSRQAIAKLFARADWKVFEAADGDSGVELALRNRPEVILCDLLMPKSNGFQVCRTIRQQLQPTKIIVVSGRDYAVDRASALEAGADEFLLKPITWEVLRESIDRLLIPQRPRAMTSPEELGSVPPRIKLWGVRGSLPVPGPATIRYGGNTSCVEVRADGEIIVLDAGTGIRALGLALEKELGPGTIKLTLLITHTHWDHIQGLPFFSPAYNPKNLIRILGYEGARAGLSTILASQMETPFFPVSLRQLPSHLAIEELKEMAFHIGTVKVQGKFANHPGICAGYRLFTSAGSIAYMPDNEPYETLKVQLAAQNGIDGKKARNFAGAERAKMVEFLRDCEVAILDAQYTDEEYKAHVGWGHSSLSSVVGLALDANVKRLLLFHHDPSHDDDMIDRMLEQARSLVAKSGKAMVIEGAREGVEILLELPAQRQLR
;
A
#
# COMPACT_ATOMS: atom_id res chain seq x y z
N MET A 1 -9.61 -27.63 -20.44
CA MET A 1 -9.25 -26.85 -19.23
C MET A 1 -9.40 -27.78 -18.03
N MET A 2 -8.57 -27.65 -16.99
CA MET A 2 -8.81 -28.39 -15.75
C MET A 2 -10.08 -27.85 -15.10
N LYS A 3 -10.99 -28.74 -14.71
CA LYS A 3 -12.28 -28.41 -14.10
C LYS A 3 -12.05 -27.94 -12.67
N SER A 4 -12.58 -26.77 -12.29
CA SER A 4 -12.41 -26.26 -10.93
C SER A 4 -13.00 -27.22 -9.91
N SER A 5 -12.39 -27.30 -8.72
CA SER A 5 -12.76 -28.32 -7.74
C SER A 5 -13.14 -27.78 -6.38
N VAL A 6 -14.20 -28.38 -5.81
CA VAL A 6 -14.74 -28.05 -4.49
C VAL A 6 -14.81 -29.31 -3.63
N LEU A 7 -14.53 -29.16 -2.35
CA LEU A 7 -14.86 -30.17 -1.32
C LEU A 7 -15.99 -29.63 -0.45
N ILE A 8 -17.06 -30.41 -0.31
CA ILE A 8 -18.18 -30.12 0.58
C ILE A 8 -18.05 -31.02 1.80
N ILE A 9 -18.00 -30.41 2.98
CA ILE A 9 -17.94 -31.09 4.27
C ILE A 9 -19.22 -30.70 5.02
N GLU A 10 -20.17 -31.62 5.08
CA GLU A 10 -21.52 -31.42 5.62
C GLU A 10 -22.02 -32.79 6.09
N ASP A 11 -22.55 -32.92 7.31
CA ASP A 11 -22.98 -34.22 7.84
C ASP A 11 -24.39 -34.63 7.38
N ASP A 12 -25.27 -33.65 7.18
CA ASP A 12 -26.60 -33.88 6.62
C ASP A 12 -26.55 -34.28 5.13
N ASP A 13 -27.03 -35.48 4.80
CA ASP A 13 -26.93 -36.04 3.44
C ASP A 13 -27.77 -35.26 2.43
N ASP A 14 -28.96 -34.80 2.82
CA ASP A 14 -29.85 -34.04 1.94
C ASP A 14 -29.26 -32.67 1.60
N SER A 15 -28.74 -31.95 2.60
CA SER A 15 -28.02 -30.68 2.45
C SER A 15 -26.78 -30.84 1.59
N ARG A 16 -25.95 -31.84 1.89
CA ARG A 16 -24.71 -32.13 1.15
C ARG A 16 -24.99 -32.41 -0.32
N GLN A 17 -25.97 -33.26 -0.61
CA GLN A 17 -26.38 -33.57 -1.99
C GLN A 17 -27.00 -32.37 -2.71
N ALA A 18 -27.77 -31.53 -2.01
CA ALA A 18 -28.33 -30.31 -2.59
C ALA A 18 -27.23 -29.34 -3.02
N ILE A 19 -26.23 -29.10 -2.15
CA ILE A 19 -25.08 -28.25 -2.45
C ILE A 19 -24.24 -28.86 -3.59
N ALA A 20 -23.98 -30.17 -3.55
CA ALA A 20 -23.24 -30.88 -4.60
C ALA A 20 -23.89 -30.70 -5.98
N LYS A 21 -25.23 -30.74 -6.05
CA LYS A 21 -25.98 -30.48 -7.29
C LYS A 21 -25.82 -29.05 -7.78
N LEU A 22 -25.72 -28.05 -6.91
CA LEU A 22 -25.45 -26.66 -7.31
C LEU A 22 -24.10 -26.55 -8.02
N PHE A 23 -23.04 -27.10 -7.42
CA PHE A 23 -21.70 -27.09 -8.00
C PHE A 23 -21.57 -27.95 -9.27
N ALA A 24 -22.23 -29.10 -9.31
CA ALA A 24 -22.23 -29.96 -10.49
C ALA A 24 -22.87 -29.27 -11.71
N ARG A 25 -23.97 -28.53 -11.50
CA ARG A 25 -24.63 -27.72 -12.56
C ARG A 25 -23.73 -26.58 -13.06
N ALA A 26 -22.81 -26.10 -12.23
CA ALA A 26 -21.85 -25.07 -12.57
C ALA A 26 -20.55 -25.61 -13.17
N ASP A 27 -20.50 -26.91 -13.53
CA ASP A 27 -19.32 -27.58 -14.07
C ASP A 27 -18.10 -27.58 -13.12
N TRP A 28 -18.32 -27.83 -11.83
CA TRP A 28 -17.26 -28.09 -10.86
C TRP A 28 -17.04 -29.59 -10.61
N LYS A 29 -15.80 -29.97 -10.31
CA LYS A 29 -15.45 -31.28 -9.76
C LYS A 29 -15.75 -31.27 -8.26
N VAL A 30 -16.72 -32.08 -7.84
CA VAL A 30 -17.19 -32.11 -6.45
C VAL A 30 -16.57 -33.31 -5.72
N PHE A 31 -16.04 -33.04 -4.54
CA PHE A 31 -15.71 -34.02 -3.52
C PHE A 31 -16.65 -33.83 -2.34
N GLU A 32 -17.01 -34.91 -1.67
CA GLU A 32 -17.99 -34.89 -0.58
C GLU A 32 -17.43 -35.62 0.64
N ALA A 33 -17.63 -35.04 1.82
CA ALA A 33 -17.28 -35.59 3.11
C ALA A 33 -18.45 -35.43 4.09
N ALA A 34 -18.74 -36.47 4.87
CA ALA A 34 -19.84 -36.47 5.84
C ALA A 34 -19.40 -36.05 7.26
N ASP A 35 -18.11 -35.79 7.47
CA ASP A 35 -17.57 -35.34 8.74
C ASP A 35 -16.24 -34.61 8.55
N GLY A 36 -15.78 -33.89 9.59
CA GLY A 36 -14.57 -33.07 9.50
C GLY A 36 -13.28 -33.87 9.30
N ASP A 37 -13.18 -35.10 9.82
CA ASP A 37 -11.94 -35.89 9.72
C ASP A 37 -11.73 -36.39 8.29
N SER A 38 -12.78 -36.97 7.69
CA SER A 38 -12.78 -37.36 6.28
C SER A 38 -12.65 -36.14 5.36
N GLY A 39 -13.21 -35.00 5.76
CA GLY A 39 -13.04 -33.72 5.08
C GLY A 39 -11.57 -33.26 5.03
N VAL A 40 -10.86 -33.32 6.15
CA VAL A 40 -9.42 -32.99 6.20
C VAL A 40 -8.61 -33.94 5.32
N GLU A 41 -8.87 -35.26 5.40
CA GLU A 41 -8.17 -36.24 4.57
C GLU A 41 -8.36 -35.97 3.06
N LEU A 42 -9.60 -35.73 2.64
CA LEU A 42 -9.93 -35.44 1.24
C LEU A 42 -9.35 -34.10 0.79
N ALA A 43 -9.31 -33.09 1.66
CA ALA A 43 -8.72 -31.79 1.37
C ALA A 43 -7.22 -31.92 1.08
N LEU A 44 -6.49 -32.65 1.94
CA LEU A 44 -5.04 -32.84 1.77
C LEU A 44 -4.71 -33.69 0.55
N ARG A 45 -5.52 -34.70 0.26
CA ARG A 45 -5.33 -35.61 -0.88
C ARG A 45 -5.62 -34.95 -2.22
N ASN A 46 -6.72 -34.20 -2.31
CA ASN A 46 -7.23 -33.69 -3.59
C ASN A 46 -6.91 -32.21 -3.84
N ARG A 47 -6.51 -31.46 -2.79
CA ARG A 47 -6.17 -30.04 -2.84
C ARG A 47 -7.20 -29.21 -3.64
N PRO A 48 -8.48 -29.19 -3.21
CA PRO A 48 -9.51 -28.46 -3.92
C PRO A 48 -9.23 -26.95 -3.92
N GLU A 49 -9.82 -26.21 -4.85
CA GLU A 49 -9.73 -24.75 -4.87
C GLU A 49 -10.58 -24.12 -3.78
N VAL A 50 -11.75 -24.70 -3.52
CA VAL A 50 -12.70 -24.25 -2.48
C VAL A 50 -13.09 -25.41 -1.57
N ILE A 51 -13.25 -25.12 -0.29
CA ILE A 51 -13.84 -25.99 0.70
C ILE A 51 -15.06 -25.28 1.26
N LEU A 52 -16.22 -25.92 1.18
CA LEU A 52 -17.43 -25.50 1.88
C LEU A 52 -17.60 -26.41 3.09
N CYS A 53 -17.59 -25.84 4.29
CA CYS A 53 -17.53 -26.60 5.54
C CYS A 53 -18.66 -26.17 6.48
N ASP A 54 -19.55 -27.08 6.86
CA ASP A 54 -20.49 -26.79 7.94
C ASP A 54 -19.72 -26.56 9.25
N LEU A 55 -20.23 -25.65 10.07
CA LEU A 55 -19.67 -25.35 11.36
C LEU A 55 -19.92 -26.49 12.35
N LEU A 56 -21.12 -27.03 12.36
CA LEU A 56 -21.56 -28.03 13.36
C LEU A 56 -21.63 -29.39 12.72
N MET A 57 -20.59 -30.20 12.92
CA MET A 57 -20.52 -31.57 12.43
C MET A 57 -19.91 -32.49 13.48
N PRO A 58 -20.24 -33.80 13.47
CA PRO A 58 -19.60 -34.79 14.32
C PRO A 58 -18.09 -34.95 14.01
N LYS A 59 -17.36 -35.50 14.98
CA LYS A 59 -15.89 -35.60 15.00
C LYS A 59 -15.23 -34.22 15.08
N SER A 60 -14.59 -33.76 14.00
CA SER A 60 -14.03 -32.41 13.91
C SER A 60 -15.07 -31.41 13.42
N ASN A 61 -15.31 -30.36 14.20
CA ASN A 61 -16.18 -29.25 13.81
C ASN A 61 -15.49 -28.29 12.81
N GLY A 62 -16.25 -27.38 12.21
CA GLY A 62 -15.74 -26.47 11.19
C GLY A 62 -14.53 -25.63 11.63
N PHE A 63 -14.45 -25.25 12.92
CA PHE A 63 -13.28 -24.54 13.46
C PHE A 63 -12.02 -25.42 13.46
N GLN A 64 -12.15 -26.68 13.87
CA GLN A 64 -11.03 -27.63 13.89
C GLN A 64 -10.57 -27.95 12.47
N VAL A 65 -11.50 -28.14 11.54
CA VAL A 65 -11.20 -28.34 10.12
C VAL A 65 -10.43 -27.14 9.56
N CYS A 66 -10.88 -25.91 9.80
CA CYS A 66 -10.20 -24.69 9.34
C CYS A 66 -8.74 -24.63 9.84
N ARG A 67 -8.52 -24.81 11.14
CA ARG A 67 -7.17 -24.75 11.73
C ARG A 67 -6.24 -25.80 11.13
N THR A 68 -6.72 -27.04 11.02
CA THR A 68 -5.92 -28.16 10.51
C THR A 68 -5.55 -27.97 9.05
N ILE A 69 -6.52 -27.56 8.21
CA ILE A 69 -6.27 -27.35 6.78
C ILE A 69 -5.34 -26.15 6.58
N ARG A 70 -5.51 -25.05 7.32
CA ARG A 70 -4.69 -23.84 7.14
C ARG A 70 -3.22 -24.01 7.46
N GLN A 71 -2.89 -24.90 8.38
CA GLN A 71 -1.50 -25.25 8.69
C GLN A 71 -0.81 -26.01 7.56
N GLN A 72 -1.55 -26.67 6.66
CA GLN A 72 -1.00 -27.64 5.71
C GLN A 72 -1.32 -27.31 4.24
N LEU A 73 -2.34 -26.49 3.99
CA LEU A 73 -2.88 -26.23 2.66
C LEU A 73 -3.19 -24.74 2.47
N GLN A 74 -2.39 -24.14 1.59
CA GLN A 74 -2.62 -22.83 0.97
C GLN A 74 -2.33 -22.98 -0.54
N PRO A 75 -3.04 -22.28 -1.45
CA PRO A 75 -3.97 -21.17 -1.22
C PRO A 75 -5.48 -21.55 -1.24
N THR A 76 -5.84 -22.83 -1.09
CA THR A 76 -7.25 -23.32 -1.04
C THR A 76 -8.14 -22.44 -0.18
N LYS A 77 -9.32 -22.04 -0.65
CA LYS A 77 -10.25 -21.15 0.06
C LYS A 77 -11.25 -21.94 0.90
N ILE A 78 -11.51 -21.50 2.12
CA ILE A 78 -12.40 -22.17 3.08
C ILE A 78 -13.57 -21.24 3.40
N ILE A 79 -14.77 -21.68 3.07
CA ILE A 79 -16.03 -21.00 3.38
C ILE A 79 -16.73 -21.83 4.45
N VAL A 80 -16.89 -21.26 5.65
CA VAL A 80 -17.68 -21.86 6.71
C VAL A 80 -19.15 -21.52 6.51
N VAL A 81 -20.02 -22.50 6.70
CA VAL A 81 -21.46 -22.35 6.59
C VAL A 81 -22.10 -22.68 7.92
N SER A 82 -23.09 -21.92 8.38
CA SER A 82 -23.83 -22.25 9.60
C SER A 82 -25.29 -21.88 9.50
N GLY A 83 -26.17 -22.62 10.20
CA GLY A 83 -27.55 -22.20 10.45
C GLY A 83 -27.72 -21.19 11.57
N ARG A 84 -26.63 -20.82 12.27
CA ARG A 84 -26.65 -19.86 13.39
C ARG A 84 -26.02 -18.53 12.98
N ASP A 85 -26.66 -17.42 13.34
CA ASP A 85 -26.18 -16.07 13.05
C ASP A 85 -25.63 -15.37 14.29
N TYR A 86 -24.76 -16.05 15.04
CA TYR A 86 -24.06 -15.44 16.18
C TYR A 86 -22.76 -14.78 15.71
N ALA A 87 -22.57 -13.50 16.05
CA ALA A 87 -21.35 -12.77 15.72
C ALA A 87 -20.06 -13.45 16.25
N VAL A 88 -20.15 -14.14 17.39
CA VAL A 88 -19.04 -14.90 17.99
C VAL A 88 -18.61 -16.07 17.11
N ASP A 89 -19.58 -16.83 16.56
CA ASP A 89 -19.27 -17.98 15.68
C ASP A 89 -18.57 -17.51 14.40
N ARG A 90 -19.03 -16.40 13.82
CA ARG A 90 -18.39 -15.77 12.65
C ARG A 90 -16.94 -15.36 12.96
N ALA A 91 -16.71 -14.68 14.07
CA ALA A 91 -15.37 -14.25 14.48
C ALA A 91 -14.44 -15.45 14.69
N SER A 92 -14.89 -16.45 15.44
CA SER A 92 -14.11 -17.67 15.71
C SER A 92 -13.82 -18.50 14.46
N ALA A 93 -14.69 -18.48 13.45
CA ALA A 93 -14.47 -19.18 12.18
C ALA A 93 -13.34 -18.53 11.38
N LEU A 94 -13.35 -17.20 11.32
CA LEU A 94 -12.31 -16.43 10.64
C LEU A 94 -10.97 -16.53 11.37
N GLU A 95 -10.94 -16.47 12.71
CA GLU A 95 -9.73 -16.70 13.52
C GLU A 95 -9.18 -18.12 13.35
N ALA A 96 -10.06 -19.11 13.18
CA ALA A 96 -9.66 -20.48 12.87
C ALA A 96 -9.12 -20.63 11.44
N GLY A 97 -9.21 -19.59 10.61
CA GLY A 97 -8.62 -19.51 9.28
C GLY A 97 -9.58 -19.78 8.12
N ALA A 98 -10.90 -19.67 8.34
CA ALA A 98 -11.85 -19.53 7.24
C ALA A 98 -11.61 -18.21 6.49
N ASP A 99 -11.81 -18.20 5.17
CA ASP A 99 -11.79 -16.98 4.37
C ASP A 99 -13.16 -16.27 4.36
N GLU A 100 -14.25 -17.01 4.61
CA GLU A 100 -15.60 -16.47 4.60
C GLU A 100 -16.56 -17.25 5.52
N PHE A 101 -17.63 -16.60 5.98
CA PHE A 101 -18.70 -17.22 6.76
C PHE A 101 -20.09 -16.88 6.19
N LEU A 102 -20.84 -17.91 5.79
CA LEU A 102 -22.18 -17.78 5.19
C LEU A 102 -23.27 -18.41 6.07
N LEU A 103 -24.46 -17.83 6.01
CA LEU A 103 -25.64 -18.32 6.73
C LEU A 103 -26.48 -19.25 5.83
N LYS A 104 -26.92 -20.40 6.37
CA LYS A 104 -27.94 -21.25 5.71
C LYS A 104 -29.31 -20.54 5.76
N PRO A 105 -30.17 -20.64 4.72
CA PRO A 105 -30.03 -21.48 3.53
C PRO A 105 -29.11 -20.87 2.48
N ILE A 106 -28.32 -21.74 1.84
CA ILE A 106 -27.33 -21.34 0.85
C ILE A 106 -27.91 -21.47 -0.56
N THR A 107 -27.84 -20.38 -1.35
CA THR A 107 -28.20 -20.38 -2.77
C THR A 107 -26.95 -20.34 -3.66
N TRP A 108 -27.10 -20.70 -4.94
CA TRP A 108 -26.00 -20.63 -5.89
C TRP A 108 -25.49 -19.20 -6.08
N GLU A 109 -26.38 -18.20 -6.06
CA GLU A 109 -26.01 -16.80 -6.24
C GLU A 109 -25.06 -16.33 -5.14
N VAL A 110 -25.38 -16.62 -3.88
CA VAL A 110 -24.57 -16.24 -2.70
C VAL A 110 -23.24 -17.01 -2.67
N LEU A 111 -23.27 -18.31 -2.99
CA LEU A 111 -22.05 -19.11 -3.11
C LEU A 111 -21.14 -18.60 -4.20
N ARG A 112 -21.69 -18.40 -5.41
CA ARG A 112 -20.92 -17.93 -6.56
C ARG A 112 -20.30 -16.58 -6.28
N GLU A 113 -21.04 -15.63 -5.71
CA GLU A 113 -20.49 -14.32 -5.35
C GLU A 113 -19.32 -14.43 -4.37
N SER A 114 -19.44 -15.30 -3.37
CA SER A 114 -18.37 -15.54 -2.39
C SER A 114 -17.17 -16.26 -3.01
N ILE A 115 -17.42 -17.25 -3.86
CA ILE A 115 -16.36 -17.99 -4.56
C ILE A 115 -15.63 -17.09 -5.54
N ASP A 116 -16.35 -16.30 -6.33
CA ASP A 116 -15.76 -15.35 -7.26
C ASP A 116 -14.89 -14.36 -6.47
N ARG A 117 -15.40 -13.78 -5.38
CA ARG A 117 -14.62 -12.91 -4.48
C ARG A 117 -13.34 -13.57 -3.97
N LEU A 118 -13.39 -14.85 -3.61
CA LEU A 118 -12.28 -15.57 -3.00
C LEU A 118 -11.29 -16.18 -4.00
N LEU A 119 -11.75 -16.59 -5.18
CA LEU A 119 -10.95 -17.29 -6.19
C LEU A 119 -10.39 -16.37 -7.27
N ILE A 120 -10.79 -15.10 -7.36
CA ILE A 120 -10.13 -14.13 -8.24
C ILE A 120 -8.61 -14.17 -7.94
N PRO A 121 -7.79 -14.71 -8.85
CA PRO A 121 -6.36 -14.55 -8.75
C PRO A 121 -6.05 -13.07 -8.98
N GLN A 122 -5.01 -12.57 -8.31
CA GLN A 122 -4.31 -11.35 -8.70
C GLN A 122 -4.29 -11.19 -10.23
N ARG A 123 -4.88 -10.09 -10.72
CA ARG A 123 -5.02 -9.62 -12.11
C ARG A 123 -5.98 -10.38 -13.05
N PRO A 124 -6.99 -9.66 -13.58
CA PRO A 124 -7.23 -9.65 -15.02
C PRO A 124 -6.07 -8.91 -15.70
N ARG A 125 -5.36 -9.60 -16.60
CA ARG A 125 -4.48 -8.97 -17.60
C ARG A 125 -5.31 -7.91 -18.33
N ALA A 126 -4.73 -6.71 -18.50
CA ALA A 126 -5.38 -5.63 -19.23
C ALA A 126 -5.89 -6.13 -20.59
N MET A 127 -7.22 -6.14 -20.75
CA MET A 127 -7.87 -6.13 -22.05
C MET A 127 -8.19 -4.68 -22.39
N THR A 128 -7.15 -3.92 -22.66
CA THR A 128 -7.15 -2.76 -23.54
C THR A 128 -5.81 -2.83 -24.25
N SER A 129 -5.82 -2.67 -25.57
CA SER A 129 -4.59 -2.65 -26.36
C SER A 129 -3.66 -1.54 -25.82
N PRO A 130 -2.33 -1.74 -25.80
CA PRO A 130 -1.36 -0.72 -25.39
C PRO A 130 -1.46 0.62 -26.15
N GLU A 131 -2.21 0.63 -27.26
CA GLU A 131 -2.29 1.75 -28.20
C GLU A 131 -3.17 2.91 -27.72
N GLU A 132 -4.11 2.71 -26.79
CA GLU A 132 -4.95 3.82 -26.28
C GLU A 132 -4.44 4.45 -24.97
N LEU A 133 -3.72 3.70 -24.13
CA LEU A 133 -3.10 4.22 -22.89
C LEU A 133 -1.64 4.70 -23.08
N GLY A 134 -1.03 4.43 -24.23
CA GLY A 134 0.31 4.95 -24.59
C GLY A 134 0.35 6.43 -24.98
N SER A 135 -0.76 7.17 -24.81
CA SER A 135 -0.90 8.56 -25.27
C SER A 135 -0.78 9.63 -24.19
N VAL A 136 -0.89 9.26 -22.90
CA VAL A 136 -0.83 10.22 -21.78
C VAL A 136 0.55 10.14 -21.13
N PRO A 137 1.34 11.24 -21.10
CA PRO A 137 2.64 11.22 -20.47
C PRO A 137 2.51 10.90 -18.97
N PRO A 138 3.46 10.14 -18.38
CA PRO A 138 3.47 9.91 -16.95
C PRO A 138 3.34 11.22 -16.16
N ARG A 139 2.49 11.23 -15.13
CA ARG A 139 2.25 12.42 -14.31
C ARG A 139 2.23 12.10 -12.83
N ILE A 140 2.59 13.08 -12.03
CA ILE A 140 2.37 13.07 -10.58
C ILE A 140 1.37 14.16 -10.20
N LYS A 141 0.57 13.90 -9.16
CA LYS A 141 -0.28 14.90 -8.53
C LYS A 141 -0.23 14.77 -7.02
N LEU A 142 -0.06 15.88 -6.33
CA LEU A 142 0.07 15.92 -4.88
C LEU A 142 -1.30 16.18 -4.24
N TRP A 143 -1.72 15.28 -3.37
CA TRP A 143 -3.01 15.36 -2.67
C TRP A 143 -2.86 15.69 -1.18
N GLY A 144 -1.70 15.41 -0.62
CA GLY A 144 -1.27 15.88 0.69
C GLY A 144 0.25 15.90 0.77
N VAL A 145 0.78 16.89 1.48
CA VAL A 145 2.22 17.24 1.48
C VAL A 145 2.78 17.51 2.87
N ARG A 146 1.93 17.46 3.91
CA ARG A 146 2.31 17.70 5.31
C ARG A 146 2.74 16.41 5.99
N GLY A 147 3.69 16.55 6.91
CA GLY A 147 4.10 15.47 7.79
C GLY A 147 3.36 15.48 9.12
N SER A 148 3.42 14.35 9.82
CA SER A 148 2.98 14.11 11.21
C SER A 148 1.47 14.26 11.51
N LEU A 149 0.83 15.36 11.11
CA LEU A 149 -0.61 15.59 11.30
C LEU A 149 -1.16 16.62 10.30
N PRO A 150 -2.47 16.58 9.99
CA PRO A 150 -3.07 17.56 9.09
C PRO A 150 -3.23 18.93 9.76
N VAL A 151 -2.91 20.00 9.03
CA VAL A 151 -2.95 21.40 9.51
C VAL A 151 -3.79 22.30 8.61
N PRO A 152 -5.13 22.11 8.53
CA PRO A 152 -5.98 23.02 7.77
C PRO A 152 -6.05 24.40 8.47
N GLY A 153 -5.77 25.47 7.74
CA GLY A 153 -5.94 26.81 8.27
C GLY A 153 -5.51 27.91 7.29
N PRO A 154 -5.79 29.19 7.59
CA PRO A 154 -5.41 30.32 6.74
C PRO A 154 -3.90 30.41 6.46
N ALA A 155 -3.07 29.89 7.37
CA ALA A 155 -1.62 29.91 7.29
C ALA A 155 -1.02 28.81 6.39
N THR A 156 -1.82 27.88 5.87
CA THR A 156 -1.36 26.70 5.11
C THR A 156 -2.06 26.56 3.76
N ILE A 157 -2.73 27.62 3.28
CA ILE A 157 -3.51 27.59 2.03
C ILE A 157 -2.58 27.41 0.81
N ARG A 158 -1.39 28.02 0.84
CA ARG A 158 -0.51 28.03 -0.32
C ARG A 158 0.13 26.68 -0.55
N TYR A 159 0.53 25.93 0.48
CA TYR A 159 1.11 24.59 0.28
C TYR A 159 0.14 23.45 0.54
N GLY A 160 -0.85 23.64 1.40
CA GLY A 160 -1.82 22.62 1.79
C GLY A 160 -1.60 22.07 3.19
N GLY A 161 -2.67 21.54 3.77
CA GLY A 161 -2.72 21.04 5.15
C GLY A 161 -2.97 19.54 5.28
N ASN A 162 -3.19 18.80 4.18
CA ASN A 162 -3.36 17.36 4.16
C ASN A 162 -2.01 16.65 4.25
N THR A 163 -2.02 15.50 4.91
CA THR A 163 -0.86 14.63 5.08
C THR A 163 -0.60 13.75 3.86
N SER A 164 0.66 13.28 3.75
CA SER A 164 1.25 12.44 2.71
C SER A 164 0.28 11.64 1.84
N CYS A 165 0.08 12.09 0.61
CA CYS A 165 -0.62 11.33 -0.44
C CYS A 165 -0.22 11.86 -1.82
N VAL A 166 0.34 10.99 -2.66
CA VAL A 166 0.75 11.33 -4.03
C VAL A 166 0.15 10.35 -5.02
N GLU A 167 -0.51 10.87 -6.05
CA GLU A 167 -0.98 10.09 -7.20
C GLU A 167 0.09 10.08 -8.28
N VAL A 168 0.37 8.91 -8.84
CA VAL A 168 1.19 8.70 -10.03
C VAL A 168 0.34 7.99 -11.08
N ARG A 169 0.20 8.60 -12.26
CA ARG A 169 -0.35 7.93 -13.45
C ARG A 169 0.80 7.64 -14.38
N ALA A 170 1.07 6.38 -14.66
CA ALA A 170 2.17 5.99 -15.54
C ALA A 170 1.85 4.66 -16.23
N ASP A 171 2.07 4.62 -17.54
CA ASP A 171 2.08 3.39 -18.33
C ASP A 171 0.83 2.50 -18.13
N GLY A 172 -0.34 3.13 -18.04
CA GLY A 172 -1.63 2.45 -17.84
C GLY A 172 -2.02 2.18 -16.39
N GLU A 173 -1.17 2.53 -15.43
CA GLU A 173 -1.40 2.27 -14.00
C GLU A 173 -1.76 3.53 -13.22
N ILE A 174 -2.59 3.35 -12.19
CA ILE A 174 -2.86 4.33 -11.13
C ILE A 174 -2.14 3.84 -9.88
N ILE A 175 -1.07 4.54 -9.51
CA ILE A 175 -0.28 4.21 -8.32
C ILE A 175 -0.45 5.35 -7.32
N VAL A 176 -0.76 5.02 -6.08
CA VAL A 176 -0.90 5.99 -5.00
C VAL A 176 0.19 5.72 -3.98
N LEU A 177 0.91 6.76 -3.58
CA LEU A 177 1.99 6.70 -2.62
C LEU A 177 1.47 7.29 -1.31
N ASP A 178 1.37 6.45 -0.30
CA ASP A 178 0.71 6.68 1.00
C ASP A 178 -0.78 7.04 0.94
N ALA A 179 -1.43 6.77 2.07
CA ALA A 179 -2.86 6.93 2.30
C ALA A 179 -3.14 7.91 3.46
N GLY A 180 -2.36 8.99 3.54
CA GLY A 180 -2.62 10.11 4.44
C GLY A 180 -3.95 10.79 4.16
N THR A 181 -4.27 11.83 4.91
CA THR A 181 -5.56 12.55 4.82
C THR A 181 -5.86 13.10 3.42
N GLY A 182 -4.82 13.35 2.59
CA GLY A 182 -4.98 13.75 1.20
C GLY A 182 -5.71 12.72 0.32
N ILE A 183 -5.67 11.43 0.69
CA ILE A 183 -6.30 10.35 -0.08
C ILE A 183 -7.81 10.53 -0.24
N ARG A 184 -8.47 11.22 0.70
CA ARG A 184 -9.89 11.53 0.61
C ARG A 184 -10.20 12.41 -0.61
N ALA A 185 -9.40 13.44 -0.84
CA ALA A 185 -9.57 14.33 -1.99
C ALA A 185 -9.25 13.60 -3.31
N LEU A 186 -8.24 12.73 -3.31
CA LEU A 186 -7.94 11.84 -4.42
C LEU A 186 -9.13 10.93 -4.77
N GLY A 187 -9.74 10.29 -3.76
CA GLY A 187 -10.89 9.40 -3.96
C GLY A 187 -12.06 10.09 -4.66
N LEU A 188 -12.45 11.28 -4.17
CA LEU A 188 -13.50 12.08 -4.79
C LEU A 188 -13.15 12.49 -6.23
N ALA A 189 -11.89 12.80 -6.50
CA ALA A 189 -11.44 13.17 -7.83
C ALA A 189 -11.47 11.98 -8.81
N LEU A 190 -11.05 10.79 -8.36
CA LEU A 190 -11.10 9.56 -9.15
C LEU A 190 -12.55 9.20 -9.52
N GLU A 191 -13.47 9.26 -8.57
CA GLU A 191 -14.89 8.97 -8.81
C GLU A 191 -15.50 9.98 -9.79
N LYS A 192 -15.11 11.27 -9.69
CA LYS A 192 -15.55 12.30 -10.63
C LYS A 192 -14.96 12.09 -12.04
N GLU A 193 -13.68 11.75 -12.13
CA GLU A 193 -12.96 11.54 -13.39
C GLU A 193 -13.47 10.30 -14.14
N LEU A 194 -13.61 9.18 -13.43
CA LEU A 194 -13.91 7.86 -14.01
C LEU A 194 -15.42 7.52 -14.00
N GLY A 195 -16.23 8.31 -13.28
CA GLY A 195 -17.68 8.15 -13.23
C GLY A 195 -18.12 6.75 -12.80
N PRO A 196 -18.99 6.06 -13.55
CA PRO A 196 -19.47 4.72 -13.20
C PRO A 196 -18.45 3.60 -13.49
N GLY A 197 -17.28 3.93 -14.05
CA GLY A 197 -16.23 2.97 -14.38
C GLY A 197 -15.58 2.35 -13.14
N THR A 198 -14.97 1.17 -13.33
CA THR A 198 -14.19 0.52 -12.28
C THR A 198 -12.87 1.24 -12.06
N ILE A 199 -12.62 1.67 -10.82
CA ILE A 199 -11.32 2.20 -10.40
C ILE A 199 -10.39 1.02 -10.11
N LYS A 200 -9.23 0.98 -10.77
CA LYS A 200 -8.17 0.02 -10.53
C LYS A 200 -6.91 0.77 -10.11
N LEU A 201 -6.41 0.53 -8.90
CA LEU A 201 -5.21 1.22 -8.41
C LEU A 201 -4.39 0.37 -7.44
N THR A 202 -3.11 0.71 -7.32
CA THR A 202 -2.20 0.16 -6.32
C THR A 202 -1.74 1.26 -5.37
N LEU A 203 -1.99 1.10 -4.08
CA LEU A 203 -1.45 1.89 -2.98
C LEU A 203 -0.11 1.29 -2.54
N LEU A 204 0.94 2.09 -2.50
CA LEU A 204 2.22 1.76 -1.88
C LEU A 204 2.33 2.54 -0.58
N ILE A 205 2.37 1.83 0.53
CA ILE A 205 2.54 2.39 1.87
C ILE A 205 4.03 2.37 2.20
N THR A 206 4.59 3.53 2.55
CA THR A 206 6.00 3.68 2.95
C THR A 206 6.22 3.10 4.33
N HIS A 207 5.34 3.46 5.26
CA HIS A 207 5.25 2.96 6.62
C HIS A 207 3.87 3.27 7.22
N THR A 208 3.64 2.87 8.47
CA THR A 208 2.32 2.87 9.11
C THR A 208 2.15 3.93 10.20
N HIS A 209 2.94 5.00 10.19
CA HIS A 209 2.60 6.17 11.00
C HIS A 209 1.28 6.78 10.52
N TRP A 210 0.59 7.43 11.45
CA TRP A 210 -0.81 7.85 11.27
C TRP A 210 -1.00 8.72 10.04
N ASP A 211 -0.16 9.70 9.86
CA ASP A 211 -0.18 10.64 8.74
C ASP A 211 -0.02 9.99 7.35
N HIS A 212 0.42 8.73 7.27
CA HIS A 212 0.52 7.95 6.03
C HIS A 212 -0.64 6.97 5.81
N ILE A 213 -1.52 6.75 6.79
CA ILE A 213 -2.62 5.76 6.68
C ILE A 213 -3.99 6.29 7.16
N GLN A 214 -4.03 7.40 7.90
CA GLN A 214 -5.22 7.95 8.57
C GLN A 214 -6.34 8.30 7.60
N GLY A 215 -6.02 8.56 6.33
CA GLY A 215 -7.03 8.87 5.32
C GLY A 215 -7.75 7.65 4.76
N LEU A 216 -7.21 6.44 4.94
CA LEU A 216 -7.75 5.21 4.34
C LEU A 216 -9.23 4.93 4.71
N PRO A 217 -9.68 5.10 5.97
CA PRO A 217 -11.09 4.93 6.32
C PRO A 217 -12.04 5.93 5.62
N PHE A 218 -11.50 6.99 5.02
CA PHE A 218 -12.26 8.02 4.31
C PHE A 218 -12.05 7.96 2.78
N PHE A 219 -11.42 6.89 2.29
CA PHE A 219 -11.21 6.67 0.86
C PHE A 219 -12.45 6.06 0.21
N SER A 220 -13.35 6.91 -0.31
CA SER A 220 -14.63 6.49 -0.90
C SER A 220 -14.54 5.35 -1.94
N PRO A 221 -13.48 5.26 -2.79
CA PRO A 221 -13.35 4.13 -3.71
C PRO A 221 -13.30 2.75 -3.03
N ALA A 222 -12.86 2.66 -1.77
CA ALA A 222 -12.83 1.40 -1.02
C ALA A 222 -14.23 0.92 -0.58
N TYR A 223 -15.25 1.79 -0.70
CA TYR A 223 -16.64 1.50 -0.37
C TYR A 223 -17.50 1.11 -1.58
N ASN A 224 -16.89 0.96 -2.75
CA ASN A 224 -17.58 0.55 -3.97
C ASN A 224 -17.12 -0.86 -4.41
N PRO A 225 -18.03 -1.85 -4.48
CA PRO A 225 -17.68 -3.23 -4.82
C PRO A 225 -17.09 -3.43 -6.21
N LYS A 226 -17.30 -2.47 -7.13
CA LYS A 226 -16.74 -2.57 -8.49
C LYS A 226 -15.25 -2.26 -8.55
N ASN A 227 -14.69 -1.62 -7.53
CA ASN A 227 -13.31 -1.14 -7.53
C ASN A 227 -12.34 -2.24 -7.11
N LEU A 228 -11.15 -2.21 -7.73
CA LEU A 228 -10.05 -3.13 -7.46
C LEU A 228 -8.90 -2.34 -6.85
N ILE A 229 -8.65 -2.53 -5.56
CA ILE A 229 -7.65 -1.79 -4.81
C ILE A 229 -6.63 -2.76 -4.25
N ARG A 230 -5.37 -2.55 -4.60
CA ARG A 230 -4.25 -3.31 -4.05
C ARG A 230 -3.46 -2.43 -3.11
N ILE A 231 -3.18 -2.86 -1.89
CA ILE A 231 -2.33 -2.17 -0.92
C ILE A 231 -1.08 -3.00 -0.71
N LEU A 232 0.08 -2.41 -1.00
CA LEU A 232 1.39 -3.01 -0.79
C LEU A 232 2.16 -2.20 0.25
N GLY A 233 2.87 -2.89 1.12
CA GLY A 233 3.78 -2.28 2.09
C GLY A 233 4.64 -3.34 2.75
N TYR A 234 5.58 -2.96 3.58
CA TYR A 234 6.42 -3.92 4.31
C TYR A 234 5.79 -4.28 5.66
N GLU A 235 6.07 -5.51 6.12
CA GLU A 235 5.66 -5.96 7.45
C GLU A 235 6.29 -5.07 8.52
N GLY A 236 5.46 -4.59 9.45
CA GLY A 236 5.89 -3.74 10.56
C GLY A 236 6.56 -4.54 11.68
N ALA A 237 7.23 -3.85 12.61
CA ALA A 237 7.99 -4.51 13.68
C ALA A 237 7.15 -5.30 14.70
N ARG A 238 5.84 -5.04 14.80
CA ARG A 238 4.95 -5.63 15.83
C ARG A 238 3.77 -6.41 15.27
N ALA A 239 3.29 -6.04 14.09
CA ALA A 239 2.11 -6.62 13.48
C ALA A 239 2.21 -6.48 11.95
N GLY A 240 1.53 -7.39 11.26
CA GLY A 240 1.40 -7.35 9.82
C GLY A 240 0.60 -6.15 9.32
N LEU A 241 0.84 -5.77 8.06
CA LEU A 241 0.23 -4.61 7.42
C LEU A 241 -1.30 -4.70 7.46
N SER A 242 -1.88 -5.87 7.17
CA SER A 242 -3.33 -6.07 7.22
C SER A 242 -3.91 -5.84 8.61
N THR A 243 -3.21 -6.25 9.67
CA THR A 243 -3.66 -6.04 11.05
C THR A 243 -3.64 -4.57 11.40
N ILE A 244 -2.54 -3.86 11.10
CA ILE A 244 -2.40 -2.43 11.41
C ILE A 244 -3.48 -1.60 10.70
N LEU A 245 -3.70 -1.86 9.40
CA LEU A 245 -4.75 -1.17 8.64
C LEU A 245 -6.15 -1.50 9.12
N ALA A 246 -6.38 -2.71 9.64
CA ALA A 246 -7.66 -3.08 10.23
C ALA A 246 -7.92 -2.39 11.56
N SER A 247 -6.89 -2.24 12.41
CA SER A 247 -7.03 -1.70 13.76
C SER A 247 -7.40 -0.22 13.80
N GLN A 248 -7.02 0.58 12.80
CA GLN A 248 -7.53 1.96 12.69
C GLN A 248 -9.04 2.03 12.38
N MET A 249 -9.64 0.91 11.94
CA MET A 249 -11.05 0.79 11.59
C MET A 249 -11.85 -0.05 12.61
N GLU A 250 -11.27 -0.36 13.77
CA GLU A 250 -11.93 -1.10 14.84
C GLU A 250 -12.83 -0.21 15.71
N THR A 251 -13.86 -0.80 16.32
CA THR A 251 -14.69 -0.12 17.33
C THR A 251 -13.87 0.10 18.61
N PRO A 252 -13.93 1.28 19.26
CA PRO A 252 -14.82 2.41 19.01
C PRO A 252 -14.26 3.49 18.07
N PHE A 253 -13.08 3.29 17.47
CA PHE A 253 -12.41 4.30 16.65
C PHE A 253 -13.12 4.58 15.33
N PHE A 254 -13.73 3.55 14.72
CA PHE A 254 -14.47 3.69 13.47
C PHE A 254 -15.68 2.74 13.41
N PRO A 255 -16.80 3.14 12.76
CA PRO A 255 -18.03 2.35 12.73
C PRO A 255 -18.03 1.21 11.70
N VAL A 256 -17.07 1.18 10.77
CA VAL A 256 -16.98 0.18 9.69
C VAL A 256 -15.62 -0.49 9.74
N SER A 257 -15.58 -1.79 9.98
CA SER A 257 -14.32 -2.54 9.95
C SER A 257 -13.78 -2.68 8.53
N LEU A 258 -12.46 -2.84 8.40
CA LEU A 258 -11.80 -3.05 7.10
C LEU A 258 -12.36 -4.28 6.36
N ARG A 259 -12.81 -5.31 7.10
CA ARG A 259 -13.40 -6.53 6.53
C ARG A 259 -14.80 -6.34 5.95
N GLN A 260 -15.48 -5.26 6.34
CA GLN A 260 -16.82 -4.91 5.84
C GLN A 260 -16.74 -4.02 4.59
N LEU A 261 -15.54 -3.65 4.14
CA LEU A 261 -15.40 -2.86 2.92
C LEU A 261 -15.82 -3.71 1.70
N PRO A 262 -16.79 -3.24 0.90
CA PRO A 262 -17.34 -4.03 -0.20
C PRO A 262 -16.40 -4.10 -1.42
N SER A 263 -15.39 -3.23 -1.52
CA SER A 263 -14.41 -3.26 -2.62
C SER A 263 -13.54 -4.51 -2.60
N HIS A 264 -12.97 -4.86 -3.75
CA HIS A 264 -11.96 -5.89 -3.83
C HIS A 264 -10.61 -5.35 -3.34
N LEU A 265 -10.41 -5.47 -2.03
CA LEU A 265 -9.20 -5.04 -1.35
C LEU A 265 -8.20 -6.20 -1.21
N ALA A 266 -7.06 -6.11 -1.88
CA ALA A 266 -5.95 -7.03 -1.70
C ALA A 266 -4.82 -6.34 -0.93
N ILE A 267 -4.47 -6.84 0.25
CA ILE A 267 -3.37 -6.32 1.06
C ILE A 267 -2.22 -7.33 1.00
N GLU A 268 -1.05 -6.89 0.57
CA GLU A 268 0.13 -7.74 0.43
C GLU A 268 1.35 -7.13 1.11
N GLU A 269 2.06 -7.99 1.82
CA GLU A 269 3.34 -7.65 2.44
C GLU A 269 4.46 -7.92 1.45
N LEU A 270 5.20 -6.86 1.12
CA LEU A 270 6.36 -6.92 0.25
C LEU A 270 7.51 -7.61 0.98
N LYS A 271 8.14 -8.56 0.27
CA LYS A 271 9.35 -9.27 0.72
C LYS A 271 10.59 -8.86 -0.06
N GLU A 272 10.39 -8.34 -1.26
CA GLU A 272 11.44 -7.98 -2.20
C GLU A 272 11.47 -6.48 -2.44
N MET A 273 12.68 -5.94 -2.59
CA MET A 273 12.92 -4.52 -2.89
C MET A 273 12.75 -4.18 -4.36
N ALA A 274 12.41 -5.13 -5.22
CA ALA A 274 12.17 -4.89 -6.63
C ALA A 274 10.96 -5.70 -7.08
N PHE A 275 9.98 -5.04 -7.67
CA PHE A 275 8.73 -5.67 -8.12
C PHE A 275 8.11 -4.83 -9.25
N HIS A 276 6.95 -5.27 -9.75
CA HIS A 276 6.23 -4.57 -10.83
C HIS A 276 4.79 -4.26 -10.45
N ILE A 277 4.33 -3.08 -10.87
CA ILE A 277 2.92 -2.70 -10.93
C ILE A 277 2.64 -2.42 -12.40
N GLY A 278 1.76 -3.18 -13.04
CA GLY A 278 1.65 -3.06 -14.50
C GLY A 278 2.94 -3.42 -15.21
N THR A 279 3.33 -2.50 -16.08
CA THR A 279 4.64 -2.38 -16.74
C THR A 279 5.62 -1.49 -15.96
N VAL A 280 5.16 -0.76 -14.94
CA VAL A 280 5.98 0.10 -14.10
C VAL A 280 6.82 -0.77 -13.17
N LYS A 281 8.15 -0.71 -13.35
CA LYS A 281 9.09 -1.32 -12.41
C LYS A 281 9.17 -0.44 -11.17
N VAL A 282 9.11 -1.05 -9.99
CA VAL A 282 9.28 -0.37 -8.71
C VAL A 282 10.50 -0.91 -8.00
N GLN A 283 11.33 -0.01 -7.48
CA GLN A 283 12.44 -0.33 -6.60
C GLN A 283 12.20 0.31 -5.24
N GLY A 284 12.10 -0.50 -4.20
CA GLY A 284 12.08 -0.06 -2.81
C GLY A 284 13.48 0.16 -2.25
N LYS A 285 13.58 1.01 -1.23
CA LYS A 285 14.76 1.15 -0.38
C LYS A 285 14.32 1.54 1.03
N PHE A 286 14.81 0.83 2.04
CA PHE A 286 14.57 1.22 3.43
C PHE A 286 15.18 2.58 3.73
N ALA A 287 14.38 3.42 4.39
CA ALA A 287 14.74 4.74 4.89
C ALA A 287 15.42 4.63 6.27
N ASN A 288 16.13 5.68 6.65
CA ASN A 288 16.62 5.83 8.01
C ASN A 288 15.56 6.55 8.86
N HIS A 289 14.61 5.79 9.37
CA HIS A 289 13.46 6.31 10.13
C HIS A 289 13.07 5.31 11.23
N PRO A 290 12.52 5.74 12.38
CA PRO A 290 12.04 4.82 13.41
C PRO A 290 11.05 3.78 12.88
N GLY A 291 11.32 2.50 13.13
CA GLY A 291 10.50 1.41 12.61
C GLY A 291 10.87 0.99 11.19
N ILE A 292 9.93 0.35 10.50
CA ILE A 292 10.10 -0.08 9.10
C ILE A 292 9.51 1.00 8.22
N CYS A 293 10.37 1.70 7.48
CA CYS A 293 9.99 2.68 6.47
C CYS A 293 10.74 2.43 5.18
N ALA A 294 10.03 2.48 4.06
CA ALA A 294 10.59 2.33 2.73
C ALA A 294 10.19 3.51 1.84
N GLY A 295 11.15 4.01 1.05
CA GLY A 295 10.85 4.82 -0.12
C GLY A 295 10.80 3.99 -1.39
N TYR A 296 10.17 4.54 -2.42
CA TYR A 296 9.93 3.88 -3.69
C TYR A 296 10.46 4.72 -4.84
N ARG A 297 11.12 4.05 -5.81
CA ARG A 297 11.47 4.61 -7.11
C ARG A 297 10.70 3.86 -8.20
N LEU A 298 9.86 4.59 -8.91
CA LEU A 298 9.01 4.10 -9.99
C LEU A 298 9.69 4.43 -11.31
N PHE A 299 9.90 3.43 -12.16
CA PHE A 299 10.46 3.58 -13.49
C PHE A 299 9.33 3.52 -14.53
N THR A 300 9.15 4.63 -15.23
CA THR A 300 8.09 4.90 -16.20
C THR A 300 8.65 5.06 -17.61
N SER A 301 7.79 5.11 -18.63
CA SER A 301 8.19 5.45 -20.01
C SER A 301 8.87 6.83 -20.18
N ALA A 302 8.66 7.77 -19.24
CA ALA A 302 9.21 9.12 -19.29
C ALA A 302 10.32 9.37 -18.24
N GLY A 303 10.93 8.30 -17.75
CA GLY A 303 11.96 8.37 -16.71
C GLY A 303 11.45 7.84 -15.38
N SER A 304 11.93 8.36 -14.26
CA SER A 304 11.70 7.82 -12.93
C SER A 304 11.28 8.86 -11.90
N ILE A 305 10.45 8.40 -10.96
CA ILE A 305 9.93 9.20 -9.85
C ILE A 305 10.37 8.52 -8.56
N ALA A 306 11.03 9.25 -7.68
CA ALA A 306 11.42 8.77 -6.36
C ALA A 306 10.58 9.45 -5.28
N TYR A 307 10.11 8.67 -4.31
CA TYR A 307 9.31 9.13 -3.18
C TYR A 307 9.88 8.57 -1.89
N MET A 308 10.32 9.46 -1.00
CA MET A 308 10.93 9.16 0.28
C MET A 308 10.49 10.25 1.28
N PRO A 309 9.25 10.18 1.76
CA PRO A 309 8.64 11.26 2.55
C PRO A 309 9.25 11.39 3.95
N ASP A 310 9.88 10.32 4.45
CA ASP A 310 10.43 10.23 5.79
C ASP A 310 11.81 9.57 5.71
N ASN A 311 12.86 10.35 5.98
CA ASN A 311 14.21 9.81 6.02
C ASN A 311 15.14 10.77 6.74
N GLU A 312 15.99 10.28 7.63
CA GLU A 312 17.03 11.07 8.28
C GLU A 312 18.42 10.86 7.66
N PRO A 313 19.25 11.89 7.44
CA PRO A 313 20.64 11.72 7.02
C PRO A 313 21.47 10.96 8.08
N TYR A 314 22.26 9.99 7.62
CA TYR A 314 23.09 9.18 8.52
C TYR A 314 24.27 9.95 9.11
N GLU A 315 24.75 11.00 8.44
CA GLU A 315 25.97 11.73 8.76
C GLU A 315 25.90 12.38 10.13
N THR A 316 24.87 13.19 10.37
CA THR A 316 24.70 13.89 11.66
C THR A 316 24.32 12.90 12.76
N LEU A 317 23.37 12.01 12.48
CA LEU A 317 22.89 11.01 13.43
C LEU A 317 24.00 10.10 13.95
N LYS A 318 24.76 9.47 13.05
CA LYS A 318 25.80 8.51 13.45
C LYS A 318 26.97 9.18 14.15
N VAL A 319 27.32 10.42 13.79
CA VAL A 319 28.35 11.18 14.49
C VAL A 319 27.92 11.52 15.92
N GLN A 320 26.67 11.96 16.13
CA GLN A 320 26.16 12.25 17.47
C GLN A 320 26.06 10.99 18.34
N LEU A 321 25.50 9.89 17.80
CA LEU A 321 25.41 8.61 18.52
C LEU A 321 26.80 8.04 18.86
N ALA A 322 27.78 8.21 17.97
CA ALA A 322 29.15 7.78 18.24
C ALA A 322 29.78 8.56 19.39
N ALA A 323 29.58 9.88 19.43
CA ALA A 323 30.04 10.72 20.53
C ALA A 323 29.40 10.32 21.87
N GLN A 324 28.09 10.05 21.87
CA GLN A 324 27.35 9.63 23.07
C GLN A 324 27.79 8.24 23.58
N ASN A 325 28.08 7.31 22.67
CA ASN A 325 28.41 5.91 23.02
C ASN A 325 29.92 5.61 23.06
N GLY A 326 30.78 6.64 22.97
CA GLY A 326 32.24 6.47 22.99
C GLY A 326 32.80 5.69 21.78
N ILE A 327 32.10 5.66 20.65
CA ILE A 327 32.51 4.98 19.42
C ILE A 327 33.47 5.88 18.64
N ASP A 328 34.46 5.28 17.97
CA ASP A 328 35.39 5.99 17.07
C ASP A 328 34.64 6.77 15.98
N GLY A 329 34.77 8.10 16.02
CA GLY A 329 34.14 9.02 15.07
C GLY A 329 34.56 8.79 13.61
N LYS A 330 35.73 8.19 13.34
CA LYS A 330 36.13 7.83 11.97
C LYS A 330 35.28 6.68 11.42
N LYS A 331 35.01 5.64 12.23
CA LYS A 331 34.13 4.54 11.83
C LYS A 331 32.70 5.02 11.56
N ALA A 332 32.19 5.90 12.41
CA ALA A 332 30.85 6.49 12.24
C ALA A 332 30.72 7.27 10.92
N ARG A 333 31.71 8.12 10.60
CA ARG A 333 31.74 8.87 9.33
C ARG A 333 31.83 7.97 8.11
N ASN A 334 32.66 6.91 8.16
CA ASN A 334 32.79 5.98 7.05
C ASN A 334 31.47 5.23 6.79
N PHE A 335 30.80 4.78 7.85
CA PHE A 335 29.49 4.14 7.73
C PHE A 335 28.46 5.09 7.13
N ALA A 336 28.36 6.32 7.66
CA ALA A 336 27.42 7.30 7.15
C ALA A 336 27.67 7.66 5.68
N GLY A 337 28.93 7.82 5.28
CA GLY A 337 29.31 8.04 3.89
C GLY A 337 28.91 6.89 2.96
N ALA A 338 29.05 5.63 3.41
CA ALA A 338 28.61 4.47 2.65
C ALA A 338 27.09 4.42 2.49
N GLU A 339 26.32 4.74 3.53
CA GLU A 339 24.86 4.82 3.43
C GLU A 339 24.39 5.99 2.55
N ARG A 340 25.04 7.15 2.64
CA ARG A 340 24.80 8.28 1.72
C ARG A 340 25.02 7.86 0.28
N ALA A 341 26.13 7.17 -0.03
CA ALA A 341 26.44 6.72 -1.38
C ALA A 341 25.35 5.79 -1.95
N LYS A 342 24.79 4.91 -1.12
CA LYS A 342 23.65 4.06 -1.51
C LYS A 342 22.38 4.87 -1.78
N MET A 343 22.15 5.95 -1.04
CA MET A 343 21.01 6.85 -1.27
C MET A 343 21.20 7.66 -2.56
N VAL A 344 22.41 8.16 -2.81
CA VAL A 344 22.77 8.82 -4.07
C VAL A 344 22.52 7.89 -5.26
N GLU A 345 22.92 6.62 -5.16
CA GLU A 345 22.67 5.63 -6.21
C GLU A 345 21.18 5.38 -6.44
N PHE A 346 20.41 5.23 -5.35
CA PHE A 346 18.97 5.04 -5.44
C PHE A 346 18.26 6.20 -6.15
N LEU A 347 18.71 7.44 -5.94
CA LEU A 347 18.13 8.66 -6.52
C LEU A 347 18.79 9.08 -7.85
N ARG A 348 19.81 8.36 -8.31
CA ARG A 348 20.67 8.79 -9.42
C ARG A 348 19.86 9.10 -10.68
N ASP A 349 20.05 10.29 -11.23
CA ASP A 349 19.43 10.79 -12.46
C ASP A 349 17.89 10.75 -12.46
N CYS A 350 17.26 10.79 -11.28
CA CYS A 350 15.80 10.79 -11.16
C CYS A 350 15.18 12.08 -11.73
N GLU A 351 14.10 11.95 -12.50
CA GLU A 351 13.37 13.06 -13.08
C GLU A 351 12.68 13.90 -12.02
N VAL A 352 12.01 13.24 -11.07
CA VAL A 352 11.37 13.90 -9.93
C VAL A 352 11.69 13.12 -8.66
N ALA A 353 12.31 13.77 -7.69
CA ALA A 353 12.44 13.26 -6.33
C ALA A 353 11.55 14.07 -5.39
N ILE A 354 10.74 13.35 -4.62
CA ILE A 354 9.87 13.90 -3.58
C ILE A 354 10.46 13.42 -2.25
N LEU A 355 11.16 14.33 -1.57
CA LEU A 355 11.99 13.99 -0.42
C LEU A 355 11.56 14.77 0.81
N ASP A 356 11.62 14.11 1.96
CA ASP A 356 11.54 14.70 3.29
C ASP A 356 12.41 15.94 3.39
N ALA A 357 11.83 17.09 3.72
CA ALA A 357 12.56 18.29 4.08
C ALA A 357 11.88 18.98 5.28
N GLN A 358 11.42 18.19 6.25
CA GLN A 358 10.57 18.66 7.34
C GLN A 358 11.20 19.80 8.15
N TYR A 359 12.52 19.78 8.35
CA TYR A 359 13.19 20.75 9.21
C TYR A 359 14.12 21.71 8.47
N THR A 360 14.22 22.94 8.99
CA THR A 360 15.40 23.77 8.72
C THR A 360 16.66 23.15 9.32
N ASP A 361 17.82 23.62 8.88
CA ASP A 361 19.11 23.17 9.43
C ASP A 361 19.28 23.52 10.92
N GLU A 362 18.62 24.58 11.41
CA GLU A 362 18.65 24.95 12.83
C GLU A 362 17.73 24.05 13.66
N GLU A 363 16.48 23.87 13.22
CA GLU A 363 15.52 22.99 13.88
C GLU A 363 16.07 21.57 13.98
N TYR A 364 16.67 21.05 12.89
CA TYR A 364 17.20 19.70 12.85
C TYR A 364 18.20 19.40 13.98
N LYS A 365 18.97 20.38 14.48
CA LYS A 365 19.91 20.17 15.59
C LYS A 365 19.24 19.66 16.85
N ALA A 366 17.98 20.03 17.09
CA ALA A 366 17.17 19.57 18.22
C ALA A 366 16.33 18.31 17.91
N HIS A 367 16.29 17.89 16.64
CA HIS A 367 15.44 16.79 16.14
C HIS A 367 16.26 15.62 15.56
N VAL A 368 17.56 15.55 15.86
CA VAL A 368 18.39 14.41 15.45
C VAL A 368 17.88 13.12 16.11
N GLY A 369 17.70 12.07 15.31
CA GLY A 369 17.14 10.78 15.71
C GLY A 369 15.63 10.67 15.54
N TRP A 370 14.95 11.72 15.10
CA TRP A 370 13.49 11.71 14.91
C TRP A 370 13.09 11.10 13.56
N GLY A 371 14.05 10.75 12.69
CA GLY A 371 13.76 10.09 11.43
C GLY A 371 13.45 11.03 10.26
N HIS A 372 13.72 12.33 10.41
CA HIS A 372 13.47 13.35 9.39
C HIS A 372 14.72 14.13 8.98
N SER A 373 14.61 14.83 7.85
CA SER A 373 15.74 15.50 7.22
C SER A 373 15.77 17.02 7.44
N SER A 374 16.99 17.57 7.38
CA SER A 374 17.20 19.01 7.26
C SER A 374 17.25 19.46 5.79
N LEU A 375 16.80 20.68 5.53
CA LEU A 375 16.79 21.29 4.20
C LEU A 375 18.12 21.14 3.43
N SER A 376 19.26 21.52 4.02
CA SER A 376 20.54 21.49 3.29
C SER A 376 21.00 20.06 2.98
N SER A 377 20.70 19.10 3.87
CA SER A 377 21.08 17.70 3.68
C SER A 377 20.37 17.09 2.46
N VAL A 378 19.11 17.45 2.25
CA VAL A 378 18.23 16.96 1.19
C VAL A 378 18.60 17.59 -0.14
N VAL A 379 18.84 18.90 -0.16
CA VAL A 379 19.34 19.60 -1.35
C VAL A 379 20.68 19.03 -1.77
N GLY A 380 21.61 18.83 -0.82
CA GLY A 380 22.90 18.22 -1.10
C GLY A 380 22.79 16.81 -1.67
N LEU A 381 21.91 15.98 -1.09
CA LEU A 381 21.66 14.62 -1.57
C LEU A 381 21.14 14.60 -3.01
N ALA A 382 20.16 15.44 -3.32
CA ALA A 382 19.57 15.54 -4.65
C ALA A 382 20.59 16.05 -5.69
N LEU A 383 21.43 17.02 -5.31
CA LEU A 383 22.53 17.51 -6.15
C LEU A 383 23.58 16.45 -6.42
N ASP A 384 23.97 15.67 -5.41
CA ASP A 384 24.92 14.56 -5.55
C ASP A 384 24.38 13.46 -6.47
N ALA A 385 23.06 13.21 -6.42
CA ALA A 385 22.36 12.25 -7.25
C ALA A 385 21.98 12.76 -8.65
N ASN A 386 22.28 14.02 -8.99
CA ASN A 386 21.91 14.62 -10.29
C ASN A 386 20.40 14.56 -10.59
N VAL A 387 19.58 14.70 -9.55
CA VAL A 387 18.12 14.81 -9.65
C VAL A 387 17.74 16.02 -10.52
N LYS A 388 16.76 15.86 -11.42
CA LYS A 388 16.34 16.94 -12.32
C LYS A 388 15.39 17.92 -11.63
N ARG A 389 14.42 17.39 -10.89
CA ARG A 389 13.45 18.16 -10.09
C ARG A 389 13.34 17.61 -8.68
N LEU A 390 13.54 18.46 -7.69
CA LEU A 390 13.35 18.15 -6.27
C LEU A 390 12.09 18.86 -5.75
N LEU A 391 11.18 18.08 -5.16
CA LEU A 391 10.06 18.58 -4.39
C LEU A 391 10.38 18.42 -2.90
N LEU A 392 10.48 19.55 -2.19
CA LEU A 392 10.60 19.58 -0.73
C LEU A 392 9.25 19.18 -0.14
N PHE A 393 9.20 18.04 0.55
CA PHE A 393 7.97 17.38 1.00
C PHE A 393 7.98 17.16 2.51
N HIS A 394 6.84 16.71 3.05
CA HIS A 394 6.69 16.38 4.46
C HIS A 394 6.86 17.60 5.38
N HIS A 395 6.34 18.75 4.96
CA HIS A 395 6.58 20.00 5.70
C HIS A 395 6.05 19.90 7.13
N ASP A 396 6.76 20.53 8.07
CA ASP A 396 6.41 20.47 9.48
C ASP A 396 5.01 21.08 9.74
N PRO A 397 4.19 20.47 10.63
CA PRO A 397 2.91 21.04 11.03
C PRO A 397 2.99 22.48 11.57
N SER A 398 4.12 22.86 12.14
CA SER A 398 4.33 24.18 12.74
C SER A 398 4.76 25.23 11.71
N HIS A 399 5.07 24.83 10.48
CA HIS A 399 5.48 25.75 9.41
C HIS A 399 4.26 26.28 8.66
N ASP A 400 4.08 27.60 8.73
CA ASP A 400 3.20 28.32 7.84
C ASP A 400 3.78 28.42 6.42
N ASP A 401 2.98 28.92 5.49
CA ASP A 401 3.40 29.04 4.10
C ASP A 401 4.61 29.99 3.94
N ASP A 402 4.73 31.02 4.79
CA ASP A 402 5.85 31.97 4.74
C ASP A 402 7.17 31.32 5.19
N MET A 403 7.11 30.40 6.15
CA MET A 403 8.25 29.58 6.55
C MET A 403 8.72 28.68 5.42
N ILE A 404 7.80 28.01 4.72
CA ILE A 404 8.15 27.16 3.59
C ILE A 404 8.74 27.98 2.44
N ASP A 405 8.26 29.19 2.20
CA ASP A 405 8.88 30.10 1.22
C ASP A 405 10.32 30.43 1.57
N ARG A 406 10.62 30.74 2.84
CA ARG A 406 11.99 31.00 3.31
C ARG A 406 12.87 29.78 3.10
N MET A 407 12.37 28.58 3.41
CA MET A 407 13.07 27.33 3.14
C MET A 407 13.32 27.12 1.65
N LEU A 408 12.33 27.38 0.80
CA LEU A 408 12.45 27.26 -0.65
C LEU A 408 13.47 28.26 -1.23
N GLU A 409 13.50 29.50 -0.73
CA GLU A 409 14.49 30.50 -1.11
C GLU A 409 15.92 30.06 -0.73
N GLN A 410 16.10 29.57 0.50
CA GLN A 410 17.39 29.02 0.95
C GLN A 410 17.81 27.82 0.10
N ALA A 411 16.89 26.91 -0.20
CA ALA A 411 17.14 25.76 -1.08
C ALA A 411 17.57 26.18 -2.48
N ARG A 412 16.91 27.17 -3.09
CA ARG A 412 17.31 27.74 -4.39
C ARG A 412 18.70 28.37 -4.34
N SER A 413 19.04 29.05 -3.25
CA SER A 413 20.38 29.61 -3.02
C SER A 413 21.46 28.51 -2.98
N LEU A 414 21.17 27.38 -2.31
CA LEU A 414 22.09 26.23 -2.26
C LEU A 414 22.31 25.62 -3.65
N VAL A 415 21.24 25.46 -4.44
CA VAL A 415 21.36 24.98 -5.83
C VAL A 415 22.19 25.94 -6.68
N ALA A 416 21.91 27.25 -6.62
CA ALA A 416 22.67 28.25 -7.36
C ALA A 416 24.17 28.24 -7.02
N LYS A 417 24.51 28.11 -5.72
CA LYS A 417 25.90 28.00 -5.25
C LYS A 417 26.61 26.73 -5.74
N SER A 418 25.87 25.65 -6.00
CA SER A 418 26.45 24.40 -6.49
C SER A 418 26.90 24.45 -7.96
N GLY A 419 26.39 25.42 -8.74
CA GLY A 419 26.61 25.53 -10.18
C GLY A 419 25.91 24.45 -11.02
N LYS A 420 25.13 23.54 -10.40
CA LYS A 420 24.35 22.52 -11.11
C LYS A 420 22.95 23.03 -11.45
N ALA A 421 22.40 22.52 -12.55
CA ALA A 421 21.01 22.76 -12.92
C ALA A 421 20.11 21.70 -12.25
N MET A 422 19.30 22.13 -11.29
CA MET A 422 18.24 21.34 -10.68
C MET A 422 17.04 22.25 -10.41
N VAL A 423 15.85 21.83 -10.84
CA VAL A 423 14.60 22.53 -10.50
C VAL A 423 14.25 22.17 -9.06
N ILE A 424 13.89 23.16 -8.24
CA ILE A 424 13.50 22.94 -6.85
C ILE A 424 12.24 23.72 -6.51
N GLU A 425 11.28 23.02 -5.92
CA GLU A 425 9.95 23.51 -5.59
C GLU A 425 9.53 23.00 -4.22
N GLY A 426 8.74 23.77 -3.47
CA GLY A 426 8.03 23.26 -2.31
C GLY A 426 6.82 22.46 -2.76
N ALA A 427 6.67 21.24 -2.27
CA ALA A 427 5.54 20.40 -2.58
C ALA A 427 4.24 21.07 -2.13
N ARG A 428 3.26 21.16 -3.03
CA ARG A 428 1.98 21.82 -2.80
C ARG A 428 0.82 20.97 -3.30
N GLU A 429 -0.25 20.91 -2.51
CA GLU A 429 -1.49 20.24 -2.91
C GLU A 429 -2.06 20.78 -4.23
N GLY A 430 -2.60 19.87 -5.04
CA GLY A 430 -3.18 20.18 -6.34
C GLY A 430 -2.15 20.42 -7.46
N VAL A 431 -0.84 20.49 -7.14
CA VAL A 431 0.20 20.55 -8.17
C VAL A 431 0.20 19.26 -8.97
N GLU A 432 0.21 19.42 -10.29
CA GLU A 432 0.36 18.35 -11.26
C GLU A 432 1.64 18.58 -12.08
N ILE A 433 2.45 17.53 -12.22
CA ILE A 433 3.71 17.58 -12.95
C ILE A 433 3.71 16.44 -13.98
N LEU A 434 3.82 16.81 -15.25
CA LEU A 434 4.00 15.88 -16.36
C LEU A 434 5.49 15.57 -16.54
N LEU A 435 5.83 14.31 -16.79
CA LEU A 435 7.17 13.90 -17.17
C LEU A 435 7.28 13.91 -18.70
N GLU A 436 8.28 14.61 -19.22
CA GLU A 436 8.55 14.68 -20.67
C GLU A 436 9.18 13.37 -21.16
N LEU A 437 8.68 12.84 -22.28
CA LEU A 437 9.24 11.66 -22.93
C LEU A 437 10.69 11.92 -23.41
N PRO A 438 11.57 10.91 -23.42
CA PRO A 438 12.98 11.09 -23.78
C PRO A 438 13.19 11.73 -25.17
N ALA A 439 12.33 11.43 -26.15
CA ALA A 439 12.39 12.00 -27.49
C ALA A 439 12.12 13.52 -27.53
N GLN A 440 11.36 14.06 -26.57
CA GLN A 440 11.07 15.49 -26.48
C GLN A 440 12.20 16.28 -25.81
N ARG A 441 13.05 15.61 -25.00
CA ARG A 441 14.20 16.23 -24.33
C ARG A 441 15.39 16.48 -25.26
N GLN A 442 15.50 15.77 -26.39
CA GLN A 442 16.58 15.98 -27.35
C GLN A 442 16.36 17.19 -28.27
N LEU A 443 15.18 17.81 -28.23
CA LEU A 443 14.81 18.98 -29.05
C LEU A 443 14.97 20.32 -28.31
N ARG A 444 15.44 20.31 -27.06
CA ARG A 444 15.72 21.47 -26.22
C ARG A 444 17.15 21.40 -25.71
#